data_AF-A0A7C3BWW5-F1
#
_entry.id   AF-A0A7C3BWW5-F1
#
_cell.length_a   1.000
_cell.length_b   1.000
_cell.length_c   1.000
_cell.angle_alpha   90.00
_cell.angle_beta   90.00
_cell.angle_gamma   90.00
#
_symmetry.space_group_name_H-M   'P 1'
#
loop_
_entity.id
_entity.type
_entity.pdbx_description
1 polymer ?
#
loop_
_entity_poly.entity_id
_entity_poly.type
_entity_poly.pdbx_seq_one_letter_code
_entity_poly.pdbx_strand_id
1 'polypeptide(L)' 'MTKKSKPIPQPEQYEETPDWSAIEHQVRMVSHTGDDGVRLQADPEHILAEAQRLADIYRKAGKPLPDTLAALV' A
#
# COMPACT_ATOMS: atom_id res chain seq x y z
N MET A 1 22.56 -15.31 44.62
CA MET A 1 22.32 -16.00 43.33
C MET A 1 21.67 -15.00 42.39
N THR A 2 22.45 -14.42 41.47
CA THR A 2 21.96 -13.43 40.50
C THR A 2 21.08 -14.13 39.48
N LYS A 3 19.78 -13.82 39.47
CA LYS A 3 18.90 -14.21 38.36
C LYS A 3 19.25 -13.27 37.20
N LYS A 4 20.03 -13.75 36.24
CA LYS A 4 20.21 -13.05 34.95
C LYS A 4 18.88 -13.14 34.22
N SER A 5 18.06 -12.09 34.30
CA SER A 5 16.91 -11.93 33.41
C SER A 5 17.44 -11.86 31.98
N LYS A 6 17.06 -12.85 31.17
CA LYS A 6 17.27 -12.82 29.72
C LYS A 6 16.56 -11.56 29.20
N PRO A 7 17.23 -10.65 28.48
CA PRO A 7 16.53 -9.52 27.89
C PRO A 7 15.46 -10.08 26.95
N ILE A 8 14.22 -9.65 27.15
CA ILE A 8 13.17 -9.82 26.15
C ILE A 8 13.69 -9.07 24.92
N PRO A 9 13.78 -9.71 23.74
CA PRO A 9 14.11 -8.96 22.53
C PRO A 9 13.09 -7.84 22.42
N GLN A 10 13.58 -6.59 22.48
CA GLN A 10 12.73 -5.46 22.17
C GLN A 10 12.34 -5.66 20.70
N PRO A 11 11.05 -5.53 20.33
CA PRO A 11 10.69 -5.47 18.93
C PRO A 11 11.26 -4.16 18.39
N GLU A 12 12.50 -4.26 17.92
CA GLU A 12 13.18 -3.31 17.07
C GLU A 12 12.18 -3.02 15.96
N GLN A 13 11.60 -1.84 16.02
CA GLN A 13 11.04 -1.08 14.92
C GLN A 13 10.60 -1.98 13.76
N TYR A 14 9.35 -2.43 13.82
CA TYR A 14 8.64 -2.75 12.59
C TYR A 14 8.70 -1.47 11.76
N GLU A 15 9.66 -1.37 10.82
CA GLU A 15 9.34 -0.70 9.57
C GLU A 15 8.08 -1.42 9.13
N GLU A 16 6.93 -0.76 9.28
CA GLU A 16 5.63 -1.31 8.95
C GLU A 16 5.70 -1.67 7.47
N THR A 17 6.08 -2.93 7.20
CA THR A 17 6.19 -3.42 5.84
C THR A 17 4.81 -3.23 5.27
N PRO A 18 4.63 -2.38 4.25
CA PRO A 18 3.31 -2.10 3.73
C PRO A 18 2.65 -3.43 3.39
N ASP A 19 1.40 -3.64 3.82
CA ASP A 19 0.67 -4.84 3.45
C ASP A 19 0.44 -4.81 1.93
N TRP A 20 1.36 -5.44 1.20
CA TRP A 20 1.37 -5.44 -0.25
C TRP A 20 0.12 -6.10 -0.81
N SER A 21 -0.45 -7.07 -0.10
CA SER A 21 -1.72 -7.70 -0.50
C SER A 21 -2.86 -6.69 -0.44
N ALA A 22 -2.92 -5.86 0.60
CA ALA A 22 -3.92 -4.80 0.73
C ALA A 22 -3.70 -3.68 -0.31
N ILE A 23 -2.44 -3.32 -0.58
CA ILE A 23 -2.08 -2.31 -1.59
C ILE A 23 -2.46 -2.78 -3.00
N GLU A 24 -2.13 -4.01 -3.38
CA GLU A 24 -2.48 -4.56 -4.69
C GLU A 24 -4.00 -4.65 -4.88
N HIS A 25 -4.74 -4.98 -3.82
CA HIS A 25 -6.20 -4.92 -3.83
C HIS A 25 -6.72 -3.49 -4.08
N GLN A 26 -6.15 -2.48 -3.42
CA GLN A 26 -6.51 -1.08 -3.66
C GLN A 26 -6.14 -0.60 -5.07
N VAL A 27 -4.98 -1.02 -5.60
CA VAL A 27 -4.58 -0.75 -7.00
C VAL A 27 -5.58 -1.33 -7.99
N ARG A 28 -6.13 -2.53 -7.72
CA ARG A 28 -7.18 -3.10 -8.55
C ARG A 28 -8.46 -2.27 -8.50
N MET A 29 -8.86 -1.79 -7.32
CA MET A 29 -10.08 -0.96 -7.16
C MET A 29 -10.00 0.39 -7.90
N VAL A 30 -8.81 0.98 -8.04
CA VAL A 30 -8.61 2.20 -8.85
C VAL A 30 -8.46 1.91 -10.35
N SER A 31 -8.25 0.64 -10.73
CA SER A 31 -8.16 0.25 -12.14
C SER A 31 -9.52 0.29 -12.81
N HIS A 32 -9.60 0.95 -13.97
CA HIS A 32 -10.79 0.93 -14.83
C HIS A 32 -11.14 -0.47 -15.40
N THR A 33 -10.29 -1.49 -15.19
CA THR A 33 -10.30 -2.73 -16.00
C THR A 33 -10.49 -4.03 -15.23
N GLY A 34 -10.78 -4.02 -13.92
CA GLY A 34 -10.93 -5.29 -13.19
C GLY A 34 -11.62 -5.19 -11.84
N ASP A 35 -12.94 -5.33 -11.87
CA ASP A 35 -13.82 -6.13 -11.01
C ASP A 35 -15.24 -5.54 -11.19
N ASP A 36 -16.01 -6.24 -12.01
CA ASP A 36 -17.48 -6.27 -12.00
C ASP A 36 -18.27 -4.96 -12.19
N GLY A 37 -17.62 -3.90 -12.68
CA GLY A 37 -18.30 -2.61 -12.85
C GLY A 37 -18.62 -1.93 -11.52
N VAL A 38 -17.99 -2.38 -10.43
CA VAL A 38 -17.93 -1.64 -9.17
C VAL A 38 -16.95 -0.49 -9.38
N ARG A 39 -17.37 0.50 -10.18
CA ARG A 39 -16.86 1.85 -9.97
C ARG A 39 -17.06 2.10 -8.49
N LEU A 40 -15.98 2.34 -7.75
CA LEU A 40 -16.08 3.15 -6.55
C LEU A 40 -17.05 4.27 -6.92
N GLN A 41 -18.19 4.37 -6.22
CA GLN A 41 -19.06 5.55 -6.30
C GLN A 41 -18.33 6.75 -5.64
N ALA A 42 -17.06 6.90 -5.96
CA ALA A 42 -16.17 7.93 -5.49
C ALA A 42 -15.98 8.88 -6.66
N ASP A 43 -15.99 10.17 -6.33
CA ASP A 43 -15.72 11.22 -7.30
C ASP A 43 -14.37 10.97 -7.98
N PRO A 44 -14.22 11.29 -9.28
CA PRO A 44 -12.97 11.09 -10.02
C PRO A 44 -11.74 11.69 -9.32
N GLU A 45 -11.92 12.81 -8.60
CA GLU A 45 -10.88 13.44 -7.80
C GLU A 45 -10.38 12.54 -6.65
N HIS A 46 -11.27 11.78 -6.03
CA HIS A 46 -10.93 10.83 -4.98
C HIS A 46 -10.14 9.64 -5.55
N ILE A 47 -10.51 9.17 -6.75
CA ILE A 47 -9.78 8.10 -7.44
C ILE A 47 -8.34 8.56 -7.75
N LEU A 48 -8.18 9.79 -8.25
CA LEU A 48 -6.86 10.37 -8.53
C LEU A 48 -6.03 10.57 -7.26
N ALA A 49 -6.65 11.06 -6.18
CA ALA A 49 -5.96 11.22 -4.89
C ALA A 49 -5.45 9.89 -4.33
N GLU A 50 -6.27 8.82 -4.41
CA GLU A 50 -5.85 7.50 -3.96
C GLU A 50 -4.78 6.90 -4.87
N ALA A 51 -4.90 7.07 -6.19
CA ALA A 51 -3.87 6.64 -7.14
C ALA A 51 -2.51 7.32 -6.86
N GLN A 52 -2.53 8.62 -6.56
CA GLN A 52 -1.34 9.39 -6.18
C GLN A 52 -0.72 8.85 -4.88
N ARG A 53 -1.55 8.60 -3.86
CA ARG A 53 -1.12 8.03 -2.58
C ARG A 53 -0.46 6.67 -2.77
N LEU A 54 -1.07 5.78 -3.56
CA LEU A 54 -0.53 4.47 -3.85
C LEU A 54 0.79 4.57 -4.63
N ALA A 55 0.87 5.45 -5.62
CA ALA A 55 2.10 5.66 -6.39
C ALA A 55 3.28 6.10 -5.52
N ASP A 56 3.03 6.95 -4.52
CA ASP A 56 4.05 7.36 -3.56
C ASP A 56 4.52 6.20 -2.67
N ILE A 57 3.64 5.26 -2.31
CA ILE A 57 4.04 4.04 -1.57
C ILE A 57 4.99 3.20 -2.42
N TYR A 58 4.68 2.98 -3.71
CA TYR A 58 5.56 2.23 -4.62
C TYR A 58 6.92 2.92 -4.79
N ARG A 59 6.93 4.24 -4.98
CA ARG A 59 8.16 5.04 -5.11
C ARG A 59 9.01 4.97 -3.85
N LYS A 60 8.41 5.15 -2.67
CA LYS A 60 9.10 5.05 -1.37
C LYS A 60 9.67 3.67 -1.13
N ALA A 61 8.98 2.62 -1.60
CA ALA A 61 9.44 1.24 -1.52
C ALA A 61 10.48 0.87 -2.59
N GLY A 62 10.82 1.78 -3.53
CA GLY A 62 11.71 1.49 -4.65
C GLY A 62 11.18 0.43 -5.61
N LYS A 63 9.86 0.20 -5.62
CA LYS A 63 9.21 -0.78 -6.49
C LYS A 63 8.78 -0.13 -7.81
N PRO A 64 8.74 -0.90 -8.92
CA PRO A 64 8.21 -0.40 -10.18
C PRO A 64 6.73 -0.02 -10.02
N LEU A 65 6.34 1.11 -10.58
CA LEU A 65 4.96 1.58 -10.54
C LEU A 65 4.11 0.72 -11.50
N PRO A 66 2.98 0.14 -11.06
CA PRO A 66 2.07 -0.59 -11.92
C PRO A 66 1.48 0.31 -13.02
N ASP A 67 1.29 -0.23 -14.23
CA ASP A 67 0.73 0.51 -15.38
C ASP A 67 -0.60 1.21 -15.06
N THR A 68 -1.44 0.57 -14.23
CA THR A 68 -2.70 1.16 -13.74
C THR A 68 -2.49 2.48 -13.02
N LEU A 69 -1.50 2.56 -12.11
CA LEU A 69 -1.20 3.78 -11.39
C LEU A 69 -0.49 4.77 -12.30
N ALA A 70 0.43 4.30 -13.15
CA ALA A 70 1.16 5.12 -14.11
C ALA A 70 0.25 5.80 -15.15
N ALA A 71 -0.90 5.22 -15.46
CA ALA A 71 -1.91 5.84 -16.33
C ALA A 71 -2.71 6.96 -15.64
N LEU A 72 -2.65 7.06 -14.31
CA LEU A 72 -3.45 7.98 -13.49
C LEU A 72 -2.63 9.13 -12.87
N VAL A 73 -1.29 9.05 -12.85
CA VAL A 73 -0.38 10.01 -12.16
C VAL A 73 0.71 10.57 -13.04
#